data_AF-A0A939U868-F1
#
_entry.id   AF-A0A939U868-F1
#
_cell.length_a   1.000
_cell.length_b   1.000
_cell.length_c   1.000
_cell.angle_alpha   90.00
_cell.angle_beta   90.00
_cell.angle_gamma   90.00
#
_symmetry.space_group_name_H-M   'P 1'
#
loop_
_entity.id
_entity.type
_entity.pdbx_description
1 polymer ?
#
loop_
_entity_poly.entity_id
_entity_poly.type
_entity_poly.pdbx_seq_one_letter_code
_entity_poly.pdbx_strand_id
1 'polypeptide(L)'
;MRCLFCKQDSSSTKSIEHIIPESLGNTTLILPRGYVCDKCNNYFARKVEKKFMDLDVVKLWRLYEKIPNKIGRMPAVECTFNDKKTQICIEDSPLTLTFHIMNDSVFNAIKNTKGGHLYIPVFTDNTKFESNIYTSRLLAKIALEYWAYCLKDIENSLNEIIDDVQYDLIRNYARLGTPYDWPCSIRRIYGMYEYDIDSSGCAIQKKFECDFLIIKEGKIGNAICATVYFILVIRGIEFVINLTYPEIDGYYDWLEKHNGISKILNTSNT
;
A
#
# COMPACT_ATOMS: atom_id res chain seq x y z
N MET A 1 -22.15 6.21 16.28
CA MET A 1 -21.37 6.05 15.02
C MET A 1 -21.07 4.57 14.86
N ARG A 2 -21.00 4.06 13.63
CA ARG A 2 -20.72 2.64 13.38
C ARG A 2 -19.40 2.49 12.64
N CYS A 3 -18.68 1.40 12.93
CA CYS A 3 -17.42 1.10 12.27
C CYS A 3 -17.67 0.64 10.83
N LEU A 4 -16.92 1.21 9.88
CA LEU A 4 -16.91 0.86 8.46
C LEU A 4 -16.75 -0.65 8.18
N PHE A 5 -16.04 -1.35 9.07
CA PHE A 5 -15.62 -2.74 8.85
C PHE A 5 -16.44 -3.77 9.63
N CYS A 6 -16.68 -3.55 10.93
CA CYS A 6 -17.44 -4.50 11.75
C CYS A 6 -18.90 -4.11 11.98
N LYS A 7 -19.32 -2.93 11.49
CA LYS A 7 -20.66 -2.34 11.66
C LYS A 7 -21.10 -2.11 13.12
N GLN A 8 -20.24 -2.42 14.10
CA GLN A 8 -20.47 -2.22 15.54
C GLN A 8 -20.26 -0.76 15.94
N ASP A 9 -20.74 -0.39 17.13
CA ASP A 9 -20.49 0.93 17.69
C ASP A 9 -18.98 1.25 17.77
N SER A 10 -18.66 2.47 17.39
CA SER A 10 -17.29 3.00 17.34
C SER A 10 -17.18 4.38 18.02
N SER A 11 -18.20 4.78 18.77
CA SER A 11 -18.29 6.09 19.44
C SER A 11 -17.14 6.35 20.42
N SER A 12 -16.60 5.29 21.03
CA SER A 12 -15.53 5.34 22.04
C SER A 12 -14.12 5.17 21.49
N THR A 13 -13.95 5.18 20.16
CA THR A 13 -12.65 4.99 19.49
C THR A 13 -11.65 6.06 19.91
N LYS A 14 -10.44 5.63 20.28
CA LYS A 14 -9.36 6.55 20.68
C LYS A 14 -8.29 6.71 19.60
N SER A 15 -8.05 5.67 18.82
CA SER A 15 -7.01 5.68 17.79
C SER A 15 -7.32 6.67 16.65
N ILE A 16 -6.25 7.14 16.02
CA ILE A 16 -6.29 7.85 14.74
C ILE A 16 -5.95 6.82 13.67
N GLU A 17 -6.80 6.72 12.65
CA GLU A 17 -6.61 5.81 11.53
C GLU A 17 -5.95 6.57 10.36
N HIS A 18 -4.81 6.07 9.90
CA HIS A 18 -4.17 6.54 8.69
C HIS A 18 -4.65 5.65 7.54
N ILE A 19 -5.28 6.24 6.53
CA ILE A 19 -5.90 5.49 5.42
C ILE A 19 -4.84 4.62 4.74
N ILE A 20 -3.73 5.22 4.34
CA ILE A 20 -2.51 4.52 3.96
C ILE A 20 -1.64 4.36 5.20
N PRO A 21 -1.05 3.19 5.50
CA PRO A 21 -0.21 3.02 6.68
C PRO A 21 0.96 4.01 6.74
N GLU A 22 1.28 4.52 7.92
CA GLU A 22 2.44 5.41 8.13
C GLU A 22 3.76 4.79 7.67
N SER A 23 3.89 3.45 7.77
CA SER A 23 5.06 2.72 7.28
C SER A 23 5.17 2.64 5.75
N LEU A 24 4.23 3.22 5.01
CA LEU A 24 4.31 3.54 3.58
C LEU A 24 4.51 5.03 3.31
N GLY A 25 4.76 5.83 4.35
CA GLY A 25 5.08 7.26 4.23
C GLY A 25 3.90 8.22 4.33
N ASN A 26 2.68 7.73 4.63
CA ASN A 26 1.53 8.60 4.85
C ASN A 26 1.54 9.21 6.26
N THR A 27 1.61 10.53 6.35
CA THR A 27 1.54 11.27 7.62
C THR A 27 0.40 12.29 7.66
N THR A 28 -0.45 12.33 6.64
CA THR A 28 -1.41 13.42 6.43
C THR A 28 -2.82 12.94 6.12
N LEU A 29 -2.96 11.85 5.38
CA LEU A 29 -4.26 11.31 4.98
C LEU A 29 -4.84 10.43 6.10
N ILE A 30 -5.59 11.08 7.00
CA ILE A 30 -6.23 10.47 8.15
C ILE A 30 -7.76 10.39 7.99
N LEU A 31 -8.34 9.33 8.52
CA LEU A 31 -9.78 9.13 8.54
C LEU A 31 -10.40 9.81 9.78
N PRO A 32 -11.63 10.35 9.70
CA PRO A 32 -12.27 10.89 10.89
C PRO A 32 -12.38 9.84 12.00
N ARG A 33 -12.12 10.27 13.24
CA ARG A 33 -12.05 9.37 14.39
C ARG A 33 -13.34 8.57 14.53
N GLY A 34 -13.17 7.26 14.71
CA GLY A 34 -14.25 6.29 14.91
C GLY A 34 -15.00 5.86 13.65
N TYR A 35 -14.59 6.28 12.46
CA TYR A 35 -14.97 5.56 11.23
C TYR A 35 -14.48 4.10 11.27
N VAL A 36 -13.30 3.87 11.86
CA VAL A 36 -12.77 2.54 12.17
C VAL A 36 -12.63 2.41 13.68
N CYS A 37 -13.18 1.35 14.27
CA CYS A 37 -13.04 1.11 15.70
C CYS A 37 -11.66 0.55 16.06
N ASP A 38 -11.23 0.75 17.31
CA ASP A 38 -9.91 0.29 17.80
C ASP A 38 -9.70 -1.23 17.59
N LYS A 39 -10.76 -2.05 17.65
CA LYS A 39 -10.67 -3.50 17.39
C LYS A 39 -10.32 -3.80 15.93
N CYS A 40 -10.93 -3.09 14.98
CA CYS A 40 -10.65 -3.29 13.56
C CYS A 40 -9.28 -2.73 13.18
N ASN A 41 -8.93 -1.53 13.65
CA ASN A 41 -7.59 -0.94 13.44
C ASN A 41 -6.49 -1.92 13.91
N ASN A 42 -6.56 -2.38 15.17
CA ASN A 42 -5.59 -3.35 15.70
C ASN A 42 -5.57 -4.68 14.93
N TYR A 43 -6.72 -5.12 14.42
CA TYR A 43 -6.80 -6.31 13.57
C TYR A 43 -6.03 -6.10 12.27
N PHE A 44 -6.29 -5.02 11.54
CA PHE A 44 -5.63 -4.72 10.26
C PHE A 44 -4.13 -4.56 10.42
N ALA A 45 -3.70 -3.82 11.45
CA ALA A 45 -2.29 -3.64 11.79
C ALA A 45 -1.56 -4.99 11.92
N ARG A 46 -2.17 -5.97 12.61
CA ARG A 46 -1.54 -7.27 12.90
C ARG A 46 -1.70 -8.30 11.78
N LYS A 47 -2.86 -8.35 11.14
CA LYS A 47 -3.25 -9.46 10.25
C LYS A 47 -3.11 -9.13 8.77
N VAL A 48 -2.99 -7.85 8.42
CA VAL A 48 -2.91 -7.38 7.03
C VAL A 48 -1.65 -6.53 6.84
N GLU A 49 -1.58 -5.36 7.49
CA GLU A 49 -0.50 -4.39 7.27
C GLU A 49 0.87 -4.98 7.63
N LYS A 50 1.01 -5.56 8.83
CA LYS A 50 2.26 -6.20 9.22
C LYS A 50 2.66 -7.31 8.23
N LYS A 51 1.69 -8.09 7.74
CA LYS A 51 1.97 -9.20 6.82
C LYS A 51 2.44 -8.70 5.45
N PHE A 52 1.84 -7.62 4.95
CA PHE A 52 2.33 -6.93 3.76
C PHE A 52 3.74 -6.37 3.98
N MET A 53 3.98 -5.69 5.11
CA MET A 53 5.29 -5.11 5.46
C MET A 53 6.40 -6.15 5.63
N ASP A 54 6.04 -7.39 5.98
CA ASP A 54 6.97 -8.50 6.17
C ASP A 54 7.33 -9.19 4.85
N LEU A 55 6.70 -8.87 3.71
CA LEU A 55 7.07 -9.38 2.38
C LEU A 55 8.46 -8.89 1.98
N ASP A 56 9.29 -9.77 1.43
CA ASP A 56 10.68 -9.44 1.13
C ASP A 56 10.80 -8.36 0.04
N VAL A 57 9.94 -8.40 -0.97
CA VAL A 57 9.86 -7.34 -1.99
C VAL A 57 9.48 -5.98 -1.38
N VAL A 58 8.61 -5.96 -0.35
CA VAL A 58 8.19 -4.73 0.35
C VAL A 58 9.31 -4.21 1.25
N LYS A 59 10.01 -5.09 1.98
CA LYS A 59 11.19 -4.70 2.78
C LYS A 59 12.27 -4.10 1.89
N LEU A 60 12.53 -4.74 0.74
CA LEU A 60 13.53 -4.28 -0.20
C LEU A 60 13.14 -2.95 -0.83
N TRP A 61 11.89 -2.81 -1.26
CA TRP A 61 11.36 -1.55 -1.77
C TRP A 61 11.49 -0.43 -0.74
N ARG A 62 11.07 -0.66 0.51
CA ARG A 62 11.21 0.31 1.60
C ARG A 62 12.65 0.66 1.90
N LEU A 63 13.59 -0.29 1.78
CA LEU A 63 15.02 -0.04 1.92
C LEU A 63 15.53 0.95 0.87
N TYR A 64 15.18 0.74 -0.40
CA TYR A 64 15.62 1.58 -1.52
C TYR A 64 14.94 2.96 -1.53
N GLU A 65 13.66 3.03 -1.18
CA GLU A 65 12.91 4.28 -1.08
C GLU A 65 13.13 5.02 0.26
N LYS A 66 14.02 4.51 1.12
CA LYS A 66 14.35 5.07 2.44
C LYS A 66 13.12 5.32 3.32
N ILE A 67 12.20 4.34 3.39
CA ILE A 67 10.96 4.42 4.17
C ILE A 67 11.14 3.69 5.52
N PRO A 68 11.42 4.42 6.61
CA PRO A 68 11.59 3.82 7.92
C PRO A 68 10.27 3.31 8.49
N ASN A 69 10.33 2.57 9.58
CA ASN A 69 9.15 2.30 10.40
C ASN A 69 8.79 3.51 11.30
N LYS A 70 7.72 3.41 12.08
CA LYS A 70 7.25 4.49 12.96
C LYS A 70 8.29 5.00 13.98
N ILE A 71 9.30 4.19 14.32
CA ILE A 71 10.38 4.55 15.25
C ILE A 71 11.69 4.92 14.53
N GLY A 72 11.63 5.18 13.22
CA GLY A 72 12.78 5.65 12.43
C GLY A 72 13.75 4.56 11.96
N ARG A 73 13.45 3.27 12.15
CA ARG A 73 14.35 2.18 11.74
C ARG A 73 14.04 1.65 10.35
N MET A 74 15.09 1.44 9.56
CA MET A 74 15.01 0.78 8.25
C MET A 74 14.72 -0.72 8.38
N PRO A 75 14.05 -1.34 7.39
CA PRO A 75 13.82 -2.78 7.39
C PRO A 75 15.15 -3.53 7.20
N ALA A 76 15.28 -4.66 7.89
CA ALA A 76 16.34 -5.62 7.61
C ALA A 76 15.97 -6.46 6.38
N VAL A 77 16.92 -6.69 5.48
CA VAL A 77 16.75 -7.53 4.29
C VAL A 77 17.64 -8.76 4.37
N GLU A 78 17.12 -9.89 3.88
CA GLU A 78 17.89 -11.13 3.78
C GLU A 78 18.93 -11.00 2.67
N CYS A 79 20.14 -11.48 2.95
CA CYS A 79 21.26 -11.52 2.02
C CYS A 79 22.13 -12.75 2.32
N THR A 80 23.18 -12.98 1.54
CA THR A 80 24.11 -14.08 1.77
C THR A 80 25.56 -13.62 1.79
N PHE A 81 26.32 -14.06 2.79
CA PHE A 81 27.76 -13.90 2.85
C PHE A 81 28.42 -15.27 2.66
N ASN A 82 29.21 -15.45 1.59
CA ASN A 82 29.82 -16.74 1.23
C ASN A 82 28.80 -17.90 1.36
N ASP A 83 27.64 -17.74 0.71
CA ASP A 83 26.51 -18.69 0.71
C ASP A 83 25.80 -18.94 2.05
N LYS A 84 26.18 -18.22 3.12
CA LYS A 84 25.47 -18.26 4.41
C LYS A 84 24.45 -17.14 4.50
N LYS A 85 23.19 -17.50 4.79
CA LYS A 85 22.12 -16.54 5.03
C LYS A 85 22.43 -15.63 6.22
N THR A 86 22.20 -14.34 6.02
CA THR A 86 22.27 -13.32 7.06
C THR A 86 21.29 -12.20 6.77
N GLN A 87 21.14 -11.28 7.71
CA GLN A 87 20.36 -10.07 7.53
C GLN A 87 21.28 -8.86 7.60
N ILE A 88 20.95 -7.86 6.79
CA ILE A 88 21.55 -6.54 6.84
C ILE A 88 20.46 -5.51 7.07
N CYS A 89 20.78 -4.50 7.87
CA CYS A 89 20.05 -3.24 7.90
C CYS A 89 20.98 -2.15 7.37
N ILE A 90 20.43 -1.23 6.58
CA ILE A 90 21.16 -0.05 6.12
C ILE A 90 20.79 1.11 7.01
N GLU A 91 21.81 1.72 7.61
CA GLU A 91 21.69 3.02 8.26
C GLU A 91 22.38 4.05 7.37
N ASP A 92 21.57 4.98 6.85
CA ASP A 92 22.03 6.00 5.91
C ASP A 92 22.65 7.15 6.71
N SER A 93 23.98 7.13 6.82
CA SER A 93 24.79 8.23 7.34
C SER A 93 25.30 9.06 6.15
N PRO A 94 25.44 10.39 6.25
CA PRO A 94 25.93 11.25 5.18
C PRO A 94 27.29 10.85 4.56
N LEU A 95 28.05 9.98 5.24
CA LEU A 95 29.42 9.64 4.89
C LEU A 95 29.66 8.13 4.68
N THR A 96 28.75 7.25 5.12
CA THR A 96 28.98 5.79 5.09
C THR A 96 27.68 4.99 4.95
N LEU A 97 27.71 4.03 4.02
CA LEU A 97 26.73 2.95 3.97
C LEU A 97 27.13 1.90 5.03
N THR A 98 26.42 1.83 6.14
CA THR A 98 26.72 0.88 7.22
C THR A 98 25.78 -0.31 7.14
N PHE A 99 26.36 -1.52 7.03
CA PHE A 99 25.62 -2.77 7.10
C PHE A 99 25.73 -3.38 8.49
N HIS A 100 24.60 -3.53 9.16
CA HIS A 100 24.54 -4.24 10.44
C HIS A 100 24.37 -5.75 10.20
N ILE A 101 25.41 -6.55 10.45
CA ILE A 101 25.34 -8.02 10.35
C ILE A 101 24.78 -8.57 11.66
N MET A 102 23.62 -9.22 11.58
CA MET A 102 22.88 -9.68 12.76
C MET A 102 23.18 -11.13 13.19
N ASN A 103 24.29 -11.72 12.70
CA ASN A 103 24.60 -13.14 12.91
C ASN A 103 26.06 -13.36 13.35
N ASP A 104 26.25 -13.84 14.58
CA ASP A 104 27.58 -14.11 15.16
C ASP A 104 28.40 -15.14 14.38
N SER A 105 27.76 -16.15 13.78
CA SER A 105 28.44 -17.14 12.94
C SER A 105 29.02 -16.49 11.68
N VAL A 106 28.30 -15.54 11.09
CA VAL A 106 28.75 -14.78 9.91
C VAL A 106 29.79 -13.75 10.30
N PHE A 107 29.62 -13.06 11.43
CA PHE A 107 30.64 -12.15 11.98
C PHE A 107 31.98 -12.86 12.21
N ASN A 108 31.95 -14.04 12.86
CA ASN A 108 33.14 -14.86 13.07
C ASN A 108 33.73 -15.38 11.76
N ALA A 109 32.89 -15.72 10.77
CA ALA A 109 33.36 -16.08 9.44
C ALA A 109 34.13 -14.92 8.81
N ILE A 110 33.55 -13.71 8.76
CA ILE A 110 34.18 -12.50 8.22
C ILE A 110 35.51 -12.21 8.92
N LYS A 111 35.52 -12.26 10.25
CA LYS A 111 36.71 -12.01 11.07
C LYS A 111 37.87 -12.98 10.75
N ASN A 112 37.54 -14.24 10.46
CA ASN A 112 38.53 -15.30 10.25
C ASN A 112 38.87 -15.55 8.77
N THR A 113 38.09 -15.02 7.82
CA THR A 113 38.35 -15.10 6.38
C THR A 113 39.13 -13.89 5.87
N LYS A 114 40.09 -14.08 4.95
CA LYS A 114 40.81 -12.98 4.26
C LYS A 114 39.97 -12.25 3.19
N GLY A 115 38.65 -12.46 3.15
CA GLY A 115 37.75 -11.90 2.16
C GLY A 115 36.47 -12.71 2.02
N GLY A 116 35.50 -12.19 1.26
CA GLY A 116 34.24 -12.88 0.98
C GLY A 116 33.34 -12.06 0.06
N HIS A 117 32.32 -12.72 -0.47
CA HIS A 117 31.30 -12.08 -1.31
C HIS A 117 30.02 -11.91 -0.50
N LEU A 118 29.51 -10.68 -0.48
CA LEU A 118 28.19 -10.35 0.05
C LEU A 118 27.24 -10.15 -1.12
N TYR A 119 26.22 -10.99 -1.22
CA TYR A 119 25.18 -10.90 -2.23
C TYR A 119 23.93 -10.30 -1.60
N ILE A 120 23.57 -9.10 -2.06
CA ILE A 120 22.43 -8.35 -1.58
C ILE A 120 21.37 -8.33 -2.69
N PRO A 121 20.11 -8.68 -2.41
CA PRO A 121 19.04 -8.53 -3.40
C PRO A 121 18.90 -7.06 -3.80
N VAL A 122 18.61 -6.80 -5.07
CA VAL A 122 18.49 -5.44 -5.61
C VAL A 122 17.02 -5.17 -5.98
N PHE A 123 16.53 -4.00 -5.61
CA PHE A 123 15.26 -3.47 -6.10
C PHE A 123 15.51 -2.56 -7.30
N THR A 124 14.79 -2.79 -8.39
CA THR A 124 14.95 -2.08 -9.67
C THR A 124 13.58 -1.74 -10.24
N ASP A 125 13.54 -0.93 -11.31
CA ASP A 125 12.30 -0.66 -12.04
C ASP A 125 11.63 -1.93 -12.59
N ASN A 126 12.40 -3.00 -12.81
CA ASN A 126 11.91 -4.29 -13.29
C ASN A 126 11.48 -5.25 -12.16
N THR A 127 11.66 -4.87 -10.89
CA THR A 127 11.25 -5.71 -9.76
C THR A 127 9.73 -5.80 -9.71
N LYS A 128 9.20 -7.01 -9.90
CA LYS A 128 7.76 -7.26 -9.90
C LYS A 128 7.22 -7.43 -8.48
N PHE A 129 6.12 -6.75 -8.21
CA PHE A 129 5.25 -7.09 -7.09
C PHE A 129 4.21 -8.08 -7.57
N GLU A 130 4.11 -9.21 -6.89
CA GLU A 130 3.05 -10.17 -7.14
C GLU A 130 1.80 -9.78 -6.37
N SER A 131 0.66 -9.89 -7.05
CA SER A 131 -0.63 -9.87 -6.37
C SER A 131 -0.68 -11.05 -5.41
N ASN A 132 -0.98 -10.75 -4.15
CA ASN A 132 -1.14 -11.75 -3.11
C ASN A 132 -2.18 -11.26 -2.11
N ILE A 133 -2.68 -12.19 -1.29
CA ILE A 133 -3.75 -11.93 -0.32
C ILE A 133 -3.46 -10.77 0.64
N TYR A 134 -2.21 -10.51 1.01
CA TYR A 134 -1.90 -9.39 1.91
C TYR A 134 -1.91 -8.05 1.19
N THR A 135 -1.40 -8.01 -0.05
CA THR A 135 -1.44 -6.83 -0.89
C THR A 135 -2.89 -6.45 -1.22
N SER A 136 -3.69 -7.38 -1.73
CA SER A 136 -5.08 -7.12 -2.10
C SER A 136 -5.95 -6.76 -0.90
N ARG A 137 -5.80 -7.42 0.26
CA ARG A 137 -6.54 -7.07 1.48
C ARG A 137 -6.17 -5.69 2.03
N LEU A 138 -4.89 -5.32 1.93
CA LEU A 138 -4.45 -3.98 2.28
C LEU A 138 -5.09 -2.95 1.35
N LEU A 139 -5.06 -3.18 0.05
CA LEU A 139 -5.70 -2.29 -0.93
C LEU A 139 -7.21 -2.18 -0.68
N ALA A 140 -7.91 -3.27 -0.39
CA ALA A 140 -9.33 -3.27 -0.06
C ALA A 140 -9.65 -2.45 1.20
N LYS A 141 -8.79 -2.51 2.23
CA LYS A 141 -8.90 -1.65 3.42
C LYS A 141 -8.78 -0.18 3.01
N ILE A 142 -7.66 0.18 2.36
CA ILE A 142 -7.33 1.55 1.97
C ILE A 142 -8.43 2.13 1.07
N ALA A 143 -8.90 1.35 0.10
CA ALA A 143 -9.98 1.67 -0.82
C ALA A 143 -11.26 2.09 -0.10
N LEU A 144 -11.77 1.26 0.82
CA LEU A 144 -13.00 1.56 1.56
C LEU A 144 -12.83 2.75 2.49
N GLU A 145 -11.67 2.87 3.16
CA GLU A 145 -11.37 4.02 4.02
C GLU A 145 -11.31 5.31 3.22
N TYR A 146 -10.66 5.29 2.05
CA TYR A 146 -10.58 6.45 1.17
C TYR A 146 -11.96 6.80 0.59
N TRP A 147 -12.78 5.81 0.25
CA TRP A 147 -14.16 6.04 -0.19
C TRP A 147 -14.98 6.76 0.88
N ALA A 148 -14.90 6.29 2.13
CA ALA A 148 -15.55 6.96 3.26
C ALA A 148 -14.97 8.35 3.53
N TYR A 149 -13.67 8.55 3.32
CA TYR A 149 -13.02 9.86 3.44
C TYR A 149 -13.49 10.86 2.39
N CYS A 150 -13.67 10.43 1.13
CA CYS A 150 -14.18 11.28 0.05
C CYS A 150 -15.60 11.78 0.33
N LEU A 151 -16.42 10.98 1.02
CA LEU A 151 -17.82 11.27 1.30
C LEU A 151 -18.06 11.86 2.70
N LYS A 152 -17.01 12.08 3.50
CA LYS A 152 -17.11 12.45 4.93
C LYS A 152 -17.91 13.72 5.22
N ASP A 153 -17.97 14.64 4.26
CA ASP A 153 -18.64 15.94 4.39
C ASP A 153 -20.12 15.89 3.95
N ILE A 154 -20.57 14.73 3.46
CA ILE A 154 -21.98 14.48 3.12
C ILE A 154 -22.67 13.89 4.36
N GLU A 155 -23.80 14.48 4.73
CA GLU A 155 -24.58 14.02 5.88
C GLU A 155 -24.93 12.52 5.77
N ASN A 156 -24.76 11.78 6.85
CA ASN A 156 -25.10 10.35 6.97
C ASN A 156 -24.34 9.40 6.01
N SER A 157 -23.41 9.89 5.19
CA SER A 157 -22.70 9.09 4.17
C SER A 157 -22.01 7.84 4.71
N LEU A 158 -21.41 7.91 5.90
CA LEU A 158 -20.78 6.76 6.53
C LEU A 158 -21.79 5.62 6.77
N ASN A 159 -23.00 5.92 7.24
CA ASN A 159 -24.01 4.89 7.47
C ASN A 159 -24.50 4.31 6.14
N GLU A 160 -24.65 5.13 5.10
CA GLU A 160 -25.00 4.66 3.76
C GLU A 160 -23.97 3.66 3.22
N ILE A 161 -22.67 3.94 3.35
CA ILE A 161 -21.61 3.00 2.95
C ILE A 161 -21.64 1.72 3.78
N ILE A 162 -21.90 1.82 5.10
CA ILE A 162 -21.96 0.68 6.01
C ILE A 162 -23.14 -0.24 5.69
N ASP A 163 -24.28 0.33 5.36
CA ASP A 163 -25.53 -0.41 5.13
C ASP A 163 -25.69 -0.87 3.68
N ASP A 164 -24.94 -0.30 2.74
CA ASP A 164 -24.86 -0.82 1.37
C ASP A 164 -24.17 -2.20 1.36
N VAL A 165 -25.00 -3.21 1.04
CA VAL A 165 -24.63 -4.61 0.96
C VAL A 165 -23.64 -4.90 -0.17
N GLN A 166 -23.54 -4.03 -1.18
CA GLN A 166 -22.56 -4.20 -2.26
C GLN A 166 -21.13 -4.13 -1.74
N TYR A 167 -20.88 -3.32 -0.71
CA TYR A 167 -19.56 -3.25 -0.07
C TYR A 167 -19.29 -4.39 0.92
N ASP A 168 -20.28 -5.25 1.26
CA ASP A 168 -20.06 -6.33 2.23
C ASP A 168 -19.03 -7.36 1.74
N LEU A 169 -18.98 -7.63 0.43
CA LEU A 169 -18.01 -8.55 -0.14
C LEU A 169 -16.57 -8.05 0.07
N ILE A 170 -16.26 -6.84 -0.40
CA ILE A 170 -14.91 -6.26 -0.24
C ILE A 170 -14.56 -5.97 1.22
N ARG A 171 -15.54 -5.57 2.04
CA ARG A 171 -15.36 -5.35 3.48
C ARG A 171 -14.99 -6.64 4.21
N ASN A 172 -15.70 -7.74 3.90
CA ASN A 172 -15.39 -9.06 4.44
C ASN A 172 -14.05 -9.58 3.90
N TYR A 173 -13.73 -9.32 2.63
CA TYR A 173 -12.44 -9.68 2.07
C TYR A 173 -11.29 -8.95 2.78
N ALA A 174 -11.35 -7.62 2.91
CA ALA A 174 -10.34 -6.83 3.62
C ALA A 174 -10.10 -7.41 5.03
N ARG A 175 -11.19 -7.67 5.77
CA ARG A 175 -11.11 -8.16 7.16
C ARG A 175 -10.75 -9.63 7.28
N LEU A 176 -11.25 -10.53 6.44
CA LEU A 176 -11.20 -11.98 6.67
C LEU A 176 -10.43 -12.73 5.58
N GLY A 177 -10.28 -12.13 4.39
CA GLY A 177 -9.68 -12.76 3.21
C GLY A 177 -10.58 -13.79 2.52
N THR A 178 -11.90 -13.67 2.71
CA THR A 178 -12.91 -14.64 2.24
C THR A 178 -14.13 -13.92 1.66
N PRO A 179 -14.94 -14.57 0.81
CA PRO A 179 -14.81 -15.96 0.33
C PRO A 179 -14.00 -16.12 -0.96
N TYR A 180 -13.77 -15.04 -1.69
CA TYR A 180 -13.07 -15.07 -2.98
C TYR A 180 -11.65 -14.58 -2.84
N ASP A 181 -10.77 -15.04 -3.73
CA ASP A 181 -9.56 -14.27 -4.00
C ASP A 181 -9.95 -12.95 -4.67
N TRP A 182 -9.21 -11.87 -4.40
CA TRP A 182 -9.51 -10.54 -4.92
C TRP A 182 -8.29 -10.03 -5.65
N PRO A 183 -8.22 -10.18 -6.99
CA PRO A 183 -7.06 -9.79 -7.74
C PRO A 183 -6.86 -8.28 -7.67
N CYS A 184 -5.59 -7.88 -7.76
CA CYS A 184 -5.22 -6.48 -7.95
C CYS A 184 -4.19 -6.38 -9.08
N SER A 185 -4.26 -5.28 -9.83
CA SER A 185 -3.21 -4.91 -10.78
C SER A 185 -2.07 -4.21 -10.03
N ILE A 186 -0.83 -4.57 -10.34
CA ILE A 186 0.35 -3.93 -9.78
C ILE A 186 1.35 -3.69 -10.91
N ARG A 187 1.75 -2.43 -11.10
CA ARG A 187 2.71 -2.06 -12.15
C ARG A 187 3.48 -0.80 -11.80
N ARG A 188 4.67 -0.67 -12.36
CA ARG A 188 5.44 0.58 -12.30
C ARG A 188 4.97 1.53 -13.39
N ILE A 189 4.76 2.80 -13.04
CA ILE A 189 4.29 3.85 -13.96
C ILE A 189 5.24 5.04 -14.09
N TYR A 190 6.24 5.18 -13.20
CA TYR A 190 7.40 6.05 -13.37
C TYR A 190 8.62 5.47 -12.64
N GLY A 191 9.81 5.89 -13.06
CA GLY A 191 11.08 5.32 -12.62
C GLY A 191 11.36 5.60 -11.13
N MET A 192 12.12 4.71 -10.48
CA MET A 192 12.59 4.91 -9.09
C MET A 192 13.35 6.22 -8.90
N TYR A 193 14.02 6.69 -9.95
CA TYR A 193 14.84 7.90 -9.95
C TYR A 193 14.16 9.09 -10.62
N GLU A 194 12.84 9.00 -10.83
CA GLU A 194 12.05 10.11 -11.32
C GLU A 194 11.63 10.98 -10.14
N TYR A 195 12.12 12.23 -10.14
CA TYR A 195 11.92 13.22 -9.08
C TYR A 195 11.40 14.51 -9.70
N ASP A 196 10.47 15.15 -8.99
CA ASP A 196 10.11 16.54 -9.24
C ASP A 196 11.13 17.46 -8.53
N ILE A 197 11.30 18.68 -9.03
CA ILE A 197 12.07 19.71 -8.35
C ILE A 197 11.09 20.68 -7.70
N ASP A 198 11.17 20.83 -6.37
CA ASP A 198 10.32 21.77 -5.66
C ASP A 198 10.79 23.22 -5.86
N SER A 199 10.01 24.18 -5.32
CA SER A 199 10.33 25.61 -5.41
C SER A 199 11.66 26.02 -4.75
N SER A 200 12.24 25.14 -3.92
CA SER A 200 13.55 25.36 -3.28
C SER A 200 14.72 24.73 -4.05
N GLY A 201 14.44 24.06 -5.18
CA GLY A 201 15.46 23.35 -5.97
C GLY A 201 15.77 21.95 -5.43
N CYS A 202 15.01 21.46 -4.44
CA CYS A 202 15.22 20.14 -3.88
C CYS A 202 14.46 19.09 -4.69
N ALA A 203 15.12 17.95 -4.95
CA ALA A 203 14.47 16.79 -5.54
C ALA A 203 13.45 16.21 -4.54
N ILE A 204 12.17 16.24 -4.92
CA ILE A 204 11.08 15.64 -4.18
C ILE A 204 10.48 14.52 -5.01
N GLN A 205 10.15 13.41 -4.34
CA GLN A 205 9.40 12.33 -4.96
C GLN A 205 8.06 12.25 -4.27
N LYS A 206 6.99 12.20 -5.07
CA LYS A 206 5.63 12.06 -4.57
C LYS A 206 5.54 10.80 -3.69
N LYS A 207 5.10 10.99 -2.45
CA LYS A 207 5.01 9.89 -1.46
C LYS A 207 3.94 8.89 -1.88
N PHE A 208 2.74 9.39 -2.15
CA PHE A 208 1.64 8.62 -2.69
C PHE A 208 0.64 9.54 -3.40
N GLU A 209 -0.16 8.96 -4.29
CA GLU A 209 -1.32 9.56 -4.95
C GLU A 209 -2.43 8.50 -4.98
N CYS A 210 -3.70 8.88 -4.81
CA CYS A 210 -4.79 7.93 -4.93
C CYS A 210 -6.07 8.59 -5.41
N ASP A 211 -6.86 7.86 -6.19
CA ASP A 211 -8.14 8.30 -6.75
C ASP A 211 -8.99 7.09 -7.17
N PHE A 212 -10.25 7.32 -7.56
CA PHE A 212 -11.15 6.31 -8.07
C PHE A 212 -11.32 6.41 -9.58
N LEU A 213 -11.07 5.34 -10.33
CA LEU A 213 -11.56 5.19 -11.70
C LEU A 213 -12.99 4.67 -11.66
N ILE A 214 -13.94 5.46 -12.18
CA ILE A 214 -15.36 5.09 -12.25
C ILE A 214 -15.72 4.86 -13.71
N ILE A 215 -16.09 3.62 -14.05
CA ILE A 215 -16.49 3.23 -15.40
C ILE A 215 -18.00 3.07 -15.42
N LYS A 216 -18.70 3.97 -16.12
CA LYS A 216 -20.15 3.91 -16.24
C LYS A 216 -20.56 2.78 -17.19
N GLU A 217 -21.39 1.87 -16.70
CA GLU A 217 -21.93 0.74 -17.45
C GLU A 217 -23.32 1.05 -18.03
N GLY A 218 -24.09 1.89 -17.35
CA GLY A 218 -25.43 2.22 -17.80
C GLY A 218 -26.26 3.03 -16.81
N LYS A 219 -27.57 2.92 -16.95
CA LYS A 219 -28.56 3.47 -16.02
C LYS A 219 -29.64 2.43 -15.75
N ILE A 220 -30.06 2.31 -14.49
CA ILE A 220 -31.19 1.48 -14.08
C ILE A 220 -32.18 2.41 -13.39
N GLY A 221 -33.28 2.75 -14.08
CA GLY A 221 -34.19 3.82 -13.65
C GLY A 221 -33.43 5.15 -13.51
N ASN A 222 -33.47 5.73 -12.30
CA ASN A 222 -32.75 6.97 -11.98
C ASN A 222 -31.32 6.74 -11.44
N ALA A 223 -30.88 5.48 -11.28
CA ALA A 223 -29.56 5.15 -10.77
C ALA A 223 -28.53 5.02 -11.91
N ILE A 224 -27.29 5.41 -11.63
CA ILE A 224 -26.14 5.15 -12.50
C ILE A 224 -25.51 3.83 -12.06
N CYS A 225 -25.33 2.91 -13.00
CA CYS A 225 -24.57 1.69 -12.77
C CYS A 225 -23.14 1.93 -13.24
N ALA A 226 -22.16 1.65 -12.38
CA ALA A 226 -20.75 1.84 -12.66
C ALA A 226 -19.88 0.85 -11.90
N THR A 227 -18.81 0.38 -12.53
CA THR A 227 -17.69 -0.26 -11.84
C THR A 227 -16.80 0.80 -11.22
N VAL A 228 -16.33 0.57 -10.00
CA VAL A 228 -15.43 1.48 -9.30
C VAL A 228 -14.11 0.77 -9.02
N TYR A 229 -13.01 1.32 -9.51
CA TYR A 229 -11.66 0.86 -9.21
C TYR A 229 -10.96 1.90 -8.35
N PHE A 230 -10.33 1.47 -7.26
CA PHE A 230 -9.43 2.30 -6.48
C PHE A 230 -8.02 2.19 -7.02
N ILE A 231 -7.38 3.33 -7.26
CA ILE A 231 -6.01 3.45 -7.73
C ILE A 231 -5.18 4.08 -6.62
N LEU A 232 -4.07 3.44 -6.27
CA LEU A 232 -3.08 3.92 -5.32
C LEU A 232 -1.71 3.86 -5.98
N VAL A 233 -1.03 4.99 -6.09
CA VAL A 233 0.36 5.06 -6.52
C VAL A 233 1.21 5.39 -5.30
N ILE A 234 2.25 4.61 -5.06
CA ILE A 234 3.26 4.90 -4.03
C ILE A 234 4.61 4.77 -4.71
N ARG A 235 5.43 5.84 -4.70
CA ARG A 235 6.81 5.83 -5.22
C ARG A 235 6.93 5.20 -6.63
N GLY A 236 6.00 5.56 -7.52
CA GLY A 236 5.97 5.09 -8.91
C GLY A 236 5.37 3.70 -9.14
N ILE A 237 4.89 3.03 -8.10
CA ILE A 237 4.19 1.75 -8.21
C ILE A 237 2.70 2.01 -8.07
N GLU A 238 1.96 1.72 -9.14
CA GLU A 238 0.51 1.76 -9.18
C GLU A 238 -0.07 0.41 -8.73
N PHE A 239 -1.00 0.48 -7.80
CA PHE A 239 -1.82 -0.61 -7.30
C PHE A 239 -3.29 -0.30 -7.61
N VAL A 240 -4.00 -1.25 -8.22
CA VAL A 240 -5.41 -1.07 -8.56
C VAL A 240 -6.24 -2.24 -8.07
N ILE A 241 -7.36 -1.94 -7.41
CA ILE A 241 -8.33 -2.93 -6.93
C ILE A 241 -9.75 -2.50 -7.29
N ASN A 242 -10.58 -3.46 -7.69
CA ASN A 242 -12.01 -3.24 -7.92
C ASN A 242 -12.75 -3.17 -6.57
N LEU A 243 -13.60 -2.18 -6.35
CA LEU A 243 -14.38 -2.02 -5.11
C LEU A 243 -15.60 -2.94 -5.05
N THR A 244 -16.13 -3.33 -6.20
CA THR A 244 -17.47 -3.93 -6.31
C THR A 244 -17.38 -5.45 -6.45
N TYR A 245 -16.46 -5.95 -7.27
CA TYR A 245 -16.33 -7.37 -7.59
C TYR A 245 -14.88 -7.85 -7.55
N PRO A 246 -14.62 -9.15 -7.27
CA PRO A 246 -13.29 -9.75 -7.27
C PRO A 246 -12.74 -9.98 -8.69
N GLU A 247 -12.80 -8.97 -9.55
CA GLU A 247 -12.39 -9.02 -10.96
C GLU A 247 -11.57 -7.78 -11.33
N ILE A 248 -10.55 -7.97 -12.15
CA ILE A 248 -9.63 -6.90 -12.57
C ILE A 248 -9.62 -6.64 -14.08
N ASP A 249 -10.23 -7.52 -14.88
CA ASP A 249 -10.14 -7.49 -16.34
C ASP A 249 -10.68 -6.18 -16.93
N GLY A 250 -11.77 -5.63 -16.37
CA GLY A 250 -12.32 -4.35 -16.81
C GLY A 250 -11.36 -3.17 -16.62
N TYR A 251 -10.42 -3.24 -15.67
CA TYR A 251 -9.34 -2.25 -15.57
C TYR A 251 -8.31 -2.42 -16.69
N TYR A 252 -7.95 -3.65 -17.06
CA TYR A 252 -7.03 -3.88 -18.18
C TYR A 252 -7.64 -3.46 -19.52
N ASP A 253 -8.93 -3.72 -19.74
CA ASP A 253 -9.67 -3.24 -20.91
C ASP A 253 -9.69 -1.71 -20.97
N TRP A 254 -9.92 -1.05 -19.82
CA TRP A 254 -9.84 0.40 -19.74
C TRP A 254 -8.43 0.87 -20.08
N LEU A 255 -7.42 0.22 -19.53
CA LEU A 255 -6.03 0.60 -19.69
C LEU A 255 -5.55 0.48 -21.14
N GLU A 256 -5.93 -0.59 -21.85
CA GLU A 256 -5.64 -0.77 -23.27
C GLU A 256 -6.23 0.36 -24.12
N LYS A 257 -7.49 0.74 -23.86
CA LYS A 257 -8.16 1.86 -24.53
C LYS A 257 -7.52 3.23 -24.26
N HIS A 258 -6.68 3.33 -23.22
CA HIS A 258 -5.97 4.54 -22.83
C HIS A 258 -4.44 4.39 -23.00
N ASN A 259 -4.01 3.57 -23.97
CA ASN A 259 -2.60 3.40 -24.35
C ASN A 259 -1.66 2.99 -23.20
N GLY A 260 -2.18 2.28 -22.20
CA GLY A 260 -1.38 1.90 -21.05
C GLY A 260 -1.14 3.02 -20.04
N ILE A 261 -1.76 4.20 -20.19
CA ILE A 261 -1.52 5.34 -19.30
C ILE A 261 -2.43 5.26 -18.07
N SER A 262 -1.84 5.42 -16.87
CA SER A 262 -2.60 5.50 -15.61
C SER A 262 -3.56 6.69 -15.61
N LYS A 263 -4.74 6.52 -15.00
CA LYS A 263 -5.69 7.63 -14.78
C LYS A 263 -5.05 8.79 -14.02
N ILE A 264 -4.26 8.51 -12.97
CA ILE A 264 -3.65 9.55 -12.11
C ILE A 264 -2.65 10.41 -12.88
N LEU A 265 -2.00 9.87 -13.91
CA LEU A 265 -1.09 10.63 -14.77
C LEU A 265 -1.86 11.56 -15.74
N ASN A 266 -3.04 11.15 -16.20
CA ASN A 266 -3.86 11.98 -17.10
C ASN A 266 -4.43 13.24 -16.40
N THR A 267 -4.63 13.21 -15.09
CA THR A 267 -5.10 14.37 -14.31
C THR A 267 -4.02 15.42 -14.04
N SER A 268 -2.75 15.13 -14.35
CA SER A 268 -1.63 16.05 -14.12
C SER A 268 -1.41 17.08 -15.26
N ASN A 269 -2.19 16.98 -16.34
CA ASN A 269 -2.10 17.85 -17.53
C ASN A 269 -3.31 18.78 -17.72
N THR A 270 -4.10 19.04 -16.67
CA THR A 270 -5.22 19.99 -16.70
C THR A 270 -5.12 21.01 -15.59
#